data_AF-A0AAU3L2L2-F1
#
_entry.id   AF-A0AAU3L2L2-F1
#
_cell.length_a   1.000
_cell.length_b   1.000
_cell.length_c   1.000
_cell.angle_alpha   90.00
_cell.angle_beta   90.00
_cell.angle_gamma   90.00
#
_symmetry.space_group_name_H-M   'P 1'
#
loop_
_entity.id
_entity.type
_entity.pdbx_description
1 polymer ?
#
loop_
_entity_poly.entity_id
_entity_poly.type
_entity_poly.pdbx_seq_one_letter_code
_entity_poly.pdbx_strand_id
1 'polypeptide(L)' 'MTTRTLTRAEYEAKARQGYAGRIDRQDEAANIWRQIYPDWDGKRWAIGDDAEGHYLDPINIRD' A
#
# COMPACT_ATOMS: atom_id res chain seq x y z
N MET A 1 -12.53 1.44 5.69
CA MET A 1 -12.26 1.73 4.26
C MET A 1 -11.87 0.42 3.57
N THR A 2 -11.87 0.38 2.23
CA THR A 2 -11.39 -0.78 1.46
C THR A 2 -9.99 -0.54 0.94
N THR A 3 -9.14 -1.55 1.02
CA THR A 3 -7.77 -1.49 0.53
C THR A 3 -7.76 -1.47 -0.99
N ARG A 4 -6.98 -0.56 -1.59
CA ARG A 4 -6.79 -0.58 -3.04
C ARG A 4 -6.12 -1.88 -3.47
N THR A 5 -6.49 -2.37 -4.66
CA THR A 5 -5.84 -3.52 -5.28
C THR A 5 -5.08 -3.08 -6.52
N LEU A 6 -3.85 -3.56 -6.67
CA LEU A 6 -3.06 -3.45 -7.88
C LEU A 6 -2.82 -4.84 -8.49
N THR A 7 -2.69 -4.90 -9.80
CA THR A 7 -2.07 -6.03 -10.48
C THR A 7 -0.60 -6.14 -10.09
N ARG A 8 -0.01 -7.33 -10.27
CA ARG A 8 1.43 -7.51 -10.07
C ARG A 8 2.27 -6.59 -10.95
N ALA A 9 1.87 -6.40 -12.20
CA ALA A 9 2.57 -5.55 -13.15
C ALA A 9 2.58 -4.08 -12.71
N GLU A 10 1.45 -3.55 -12.25
CA GLU A 10 1.35 -2.18 -11.72
C GLU A 10 2.22 -1.99 -10.47
N TYR A 11 2.18 -2.97 -9.56
CA TYR A 11 3.03 -2.94 -8.37
C TYR A 11 4.51 -2.91 -8.74
N GLU A 12 4.96 -3.77 -9.65
CA GLU A 12 6.36 -3.83 -10.07
C GLU A 12 6.82 -2.56 -10.78
N ALA A 13 5.95 -1.94 -11.60
CA ALA A 13 6.25 -0.68 -12.25
C ALA A 13 6.46 0.45 -11.23
N LYS A 14 5.60 0.53 -10.21
CA LYS A 14 5.73 1.49 -9.10
C LYS A 14 6.94 1.20 -8.22
N ALA A 15 7.16 -0.06 -7.85
CA ALA A 15 8.26 -0.46 -6.99
C ALA A 15 9.64 -0.16 -7.62
N ARG A 16 9.79 -0.37 -8.94
CA ARG A 16 11.01 -0.01 -9.68
C ARG A 16 11.33 1.48 -9.64
N GLN A 17 10.32 2.32 -9.44
CA GLN A 17 10.45 3.77 -9.33
C GLN A 17 10.51 4.26 -7.87
N GLY A 18 10.48 3.34 -6.89
CA GLY A 18 10.43 3.69 -5.47
C GLY A 18 9.06 4.13 -4.97
N TYR A 19 8.00 4.00 -5.77
CA TYR A 19 6.62 4.42 -5.43
C TYR A 19 5.78 3.31 -4.81
N ALA A 20 6.36 2.14 -4.52
CA ALA A 20 5.70 1.07 -3.80
C ALA A 20 6.74 0.20 -3.09
N GLY A 21 6.33 -0.45 -2.00
CA GLY A 21 7.25 -1.20 -1.17
C GLY A 21 6.58 -2.28 -0.34
N ARG A 22 7.39 -2.96 0.46
CA ARG A 22 6.93 -3.91 1.49
C ARG A 22 6.94 -3.21 2.84
N ILE A 23 6.00 -3.60 3.69
CA ILE A 23 6.03 -3.29 5.12
C ILE A 23 6.85 -4.37 5.81
N ASP A 24 7.82 -3.94 6.61
CA ASP A 24 8.53 -4.81 7.52
C ASP A 24 7.77 -4.94 8.85
N ARG A 25 7.93 -6.08 9.53
CA ARG A 25 7.07 -6.53 10.64
C ARG A 25 7.07 -5.66 11.91
N GLN A 26 7.81 -4.57 11.95
CA GLN A 26 7.98 -3.72 13.14
C GLN A 26 7.44 -2.29 12.98
N ASP A 27 6.62 -2.04 11.96
CA ASP A 27 6.13 -0.69 11.69
C ASP A 27 4.82 -0.36 12.45
N GLU A 28 4.85 0.72 13.25
CA GLU A 28 3.67 1.26 13.95
C GLU A 28 2.57 1.68 12.97
N ALA A 29 2.94 2.22 11.81
CA ALA A 29 1.99 2.61 10.76
C ALA A 29 1.20 1.40 10.24
N ALA A 30 1.81 0.22 10.19
CA ALA A 30 1.12 -1.00 9.78
C ALA A 30 0.01 -1.41 10.76
N ASN A 31 0.19 -1.15 12.06
CA ASN A 31 -0.85 -1.42 13.07
C ASN A 31 -2.03 -0.45 12.93
N ILE A 32 -1.76 0.81 12.59
CA ILE A 32 -2.80 1.80 12.31
C ILE A 32 -3.57 1.39 11.05
N TRP A 33 -2.87 1.05 9.97
CA TRP A 33 -3.51 0.64 8.72
C TRP A 33 -4.37 -0.61 8.87
N ARG A 34 -3.95 -1.62 9.66
CA ARG A 34 -4.80 -2.80 9.93
C ARG A 34 -6.12 -2.46 10.60
N GLN A 35 -6.18 -1.40 11.40
CA GLN A 35 -7.41 -0.94 12.04
C GLN A 35 -8.34 -0.23 11.04
N ILE A 36 -7.77 0.53 10.10
CA ILE A 36 -8.53 1.34 9.12
C ILE A 36 -8.94 0.51 7.89
N TYR A 37 -8.08 -0.42 7.49
CA TYR A 37 -8.15 -1.27 6.29
C TYR A 37 -8.11 -2.74 6.68
N PRO A 38 -9.20 -3.30 7.22
CA PRO A 38 -9.22 -4.68 7.72
C PRO A 38 -9.08 -5.74 6.61
N ASP A 39 -9.28 -5.36 5.35
CA ASP A 39 -9.12 -6.23 4.18
C ASP A 39 -7.69 -6.20 3.59
N TRP A 40 -6.77 -5.42 4.16
CA TRP A 40 -5.38 -5.35 3.74
C TRP A 40 -4.58 -6.58 4.19
N ASP A 41 -3.74 -7.13 3.31
CA ASP A 41 -2.89 -8.29 3.59
C ASP A 41 -1.75 -8.01 4.58
N GLY A 42 -1.52 -6.73 4.92
CA GLY A 42 -0.52 -6.29 5.87
C GLY A 42 0.92 -6.32 5.32
N LYS A 43 1.11 -6.37 3.99
CA LYS A 43 2.42 -6.62 3.38
C LYS A 43 2.96 -5.49 2.52
N ARG A 44 2.11 -4.68 1.88
CA ARG A 44 2.55 -3.71 0.86
C ARG A 44 1.87 -2.36 0.97
N TRP A 45 2.61 -1.36 0.47
CA TRP A 45 2.15 0.02 0.33
C TRP A 45 2.48 0.54 -1.07
N ALA A 46 1.77 1.58 -1.51
CA ALA A 46 2.13 2.40 -2.66
C ALA A 46 1.91 3.89 -2.35
N ILE A 47 2.57 4.77 -3.11
CA ILE A 47 2.22 6.19 -3.11
C ILE A 47 0.90 6.37 -3.88
N GLY A 48 -0.06 6.95 -3.18
CA GLY A 48 -1.29 7.51 -3.72
C GLY A 48 -1.19 9.03 -3.80
N ASP A 49 -1.98 9.62 -4.70
CA ASP A 49 -1.99 11.05 -4.97
C ASP A 49 -3.43 11.54 -4.93
N ASP A 50 -3.70 12.61 -4.20
CA ASP A 50 -4.98 13.32 -4.20
C ASP A 50 -4.79 14.85 -4.29
N ALA A 51 -5.86 15.60 -4.07
CA ALA A 51 -5.83 17.07 -4.13
C ALA A 51 -4.95 17.71 -3.03
N GLU A 52 -4.65 16.99 -1.95
CA GLU A 52 -3.85 17.45 -0.81
C GLU A 52 -2.38 17.03 -0.93
N GLY A 53 -2.07 16.04 -1.77
CA GLY A 53 -0.70 15.71 -2.18
C GLY A 53 -0.45 14.21 -2.26
N HIS A 54 0.79 13.81 -1.95
CA HIS A 54 1.25 12.43 -1.95
C HIS A 54 1.10 11.80 -0.57
N TYR A 55 0.54 10.60 -0.49
CA TYR A 55 0.39 9.86 0.76
C TYR A 55 0.75 8.38 0.58
N LEU A 56 1.04 7.70 1.70
CA LEU A 56 1.28 6.27 1.72
C LEU A 56 -0.06 5.53 1.89
N ASP A 57 -0.33 4.60 0.97
CA ASP A 57 -1.59 3.87 0.90
C ASP A 57 -1.34 2.35 1.03
N PRO A 58 -2.00 1.63 1.95
CA PRO A 58 -1.96 0.18 1.97
C PRO A 58 -2.59 -0.40 0.71
N ILE A 59 -1.90 -1.35 0.09
CA ILE A 59 -2.37 -2.02 -1.12
C ILE A 59 -2.37 -3.54 -0.98
N ASN A 60 -3.32 -4.19 -1.64
CA ASN A 60 -3.30 -5.61 -1.95
C ASN A 60 -2.80 -5.82 -3.38
N ILE A 61 -2.18 -6.97 -3.64
CA ILE A 61 -1.83 -7.39 -5.00
C ILE A 61 -2.70 -8.59 -5.37
N ARG A 62 -3.43 -8.48 -6.48
CA ARG A 62 -4.24 -9.56 -7.06
C ARG A 62 -4.10 -9.50 -8.57
N ASP A 63 -4.08 -10.66 -9.23
CA ASP A 63 -4.00 -10.79 -10.69
C ASP A 63 -5.40 -10.94 -11.30
#